data_AF-A0A446CYD4-F1
#
_entry.id   AF-A0A446CYD4-F1
#
_cell.length_a   1.000
_cell.length_b   1.000
_cell.length_c   1.000
_cell.angle_alpha   90.00
_cell.angle_beta   90.00
_cell.angle_gamma   90.00
#
_symmetry.space_group_name_H-M   'P 1'
#
loop_
_entity.id
_entity.type
_entity.pdbx_description
1 polymer ?
#
loop_
_entity_poly.entity_id
_entity_poly.type
_entity_poly.pdbx_seq_one_letter_code
_entity_poly.pdbx_strand_id
1 'polypeptide(L)'
;MIPISLPSAEFFIFLFISQLTGLALLGWLAVLAFSRGARQRFARGPWLHGILLLVLAAVSAFYLSFEYMRWTIGREYARREAARRVTLQQPQTLGGVSMPAGTRLVLEREEQLERYTEATFDAPVQAFGMQATHILRYLRTGYDPKTYEETGSYPHTLDIRGTGVQRVAGWLCDTTQKVEFDVKDEGARTEFESCTLAAGNRVGEVELPAGAEVQAREGQTFTNGHVEPLRWYVSVDSPEPLAVSGILLGRPGLRLDDELRLLGVASGALACPLQLGPYRYPAGTRVQSTGYPLNERLPGAWIFSPDHGMVATREDGEELPAGMSVMQRGDGEVLATLPNAEAGVMLFATIEVEGAPPQASVRCPS
;
A
#
# COMPACT_ATOMS: atom_id res chain seq x y z
N MET A 1 -7.38 5.16 -14.57
CA MET A 1 -6.31 4.75 -15.49
C MET A 1 -6.60 5.33 -16.86
N ILE A 2 -5.81 6.31 -17.32
CA ILE A 2 -5.88 6.75 -18.71
C ILE A 2 -5.20 5.64 -19.53
N PRO A 3 -5.85 5.00 -20.51
CA PRO A 3 -5.23 3.97 -21.31
C PRO A 3 -4.09 4.60 -22.10
N ILE A 4 -2.85 4.30 -21.70
CA ILE A 4 -1.67 4.61 -22.50
C ILE A 4 -1.64 3.55 -23.59
N SER A 5 -2.07 3.89 -24.80
CA SER A 5 -1.87 3.04 -25.96
C SER A 5 -0.36 2.83 -26.11
N LEU A 6 0.09 1.59 -25.90
CA LEU A 6 1.48 1.22 -26.19
C LEU A 6 1.75 1.54 -27.67
N PRO A 7 2.90 2.16 -28.01
CA PRO A 7 3.30 2.34 -29.40
C PRO A 7 3.26 0.99 -30.13
N SER A 8 2.87 1.00 -31.42
CA SER A 8 2.80 -0.24 -32.21
C SER A 8 4.16 -0.92 -32.35
N ALA A 9 4.18 -2.23 -32.58
CA ALA A 9 5.43 -2.97 -32.82
C ALA A 9 6.22 -2.40 -34.02
N GLU A 10 5.52 -1.91 -35.04
CA GLU A 10 6.10 -1.25 -36.21
C GLU A 10 6.90 0.00 -35.84
N PHE A 11 6.44 0.79 -34.86
CA PHE A 11 7.15 1.96 -34.38
C PHE A 11 8.53 1.59 -33.81
N PHE A 12 8.60 0.53 -32.99
CA PHE A 12 9.86 0.08 -32.40
C PHE A 12 10.82 -0.50 -33.44
N ILE A 13 10.32 -1.25 -34.41
CA ILE A 13 11.12 -1.77 -35.53
C ILE A 13 11.72 -0.60 -36.32
N PHE A 14 10.91 0.40 -36.66
CA PHE A 14 11.36 1.56 -37.41
C PHE A 14 12.38 2.39 -36.62
N LEU A 15 12.15 2.59 -35.31
CA LEU A 15 13.08 3.26 -34.42
C LEU A 15 14.44 2.53 -34.35
N PHE A 16 14.44 1.19 -34.26
CA PHE A 16 15.65 0.38 -34.23
C PHE A 16 16.43 0.44 -35.55
N ILE A 17 15.74 0.32 -36.69
CA ILE A 17 16.35 0.48 -38.02
C ILE A 17 16.94 1.89 -38.17
N SER A 18 16.22 2.92 -37.71
CA SER A 18 16.68 4.30 -37.71
C SER A 18 17.94 4.51 -36.86
N GLN A 19 18.03 3.86 -35.70
CA GLN A 19 19.23 3.87 -34.87
C GLN A 19 20.42 3.19 -35.57
N LEU A 20 20.22 1.99 -36.13
CA LEU A 20 21.28 1.26 -36.84
C LEU A 20 21.80 2.02 -38.05
N THR A 21 20.89 2.62 -38.83
CA THR A 21 21.28 3.46 -39.98
C THR A 21 22.05 4.72 -39.54
N GLY A 22 21.71 5.30 -38.38
CA GLY A 22 22.47 6.39 -37.77
C GLY A 22 23.90 5.98 -37.39
N LEU A 23 24.08 4.81 -36.78
CA LEU A 23 25.40 4.26 -36.46
C LEU A 23 26.22 3.97 -37.73
N ALA A 24 25.59 3.39 -38.75
CA ALA A 24 26.22 3.14 -40.04
C ALA A 24 26.65 4.45 -40.73
N LEU A 25 25.82 5.49 -40.69
CA LEU A 25 26.14 6.82 -41.21
C LEU A 25 27.36 7.42 -40.48
N LEU A 26 27.37 7.38 -39.14
CA LEU A 26 28.51 7.85 -38.34
C LEU A 26 29.80 7.10 -38.67
N GLY A 27 29.72 5.77 -38.83
CA GLY A 27 30.84 4.95 -39.25
C GLY A 27 31.41 5.35 -40.62
N TRP A 28 30.53 5.57 -41.61
CA TRP A 28 30.94 6.04 -42.94
C TRP A 28 31.56 7.43 -42.91
N LEU A 29 31.00 8.37 -42.14
CA LEU A 29 31.56 9.71 -41.98
C LEU A 29 32.95 9.67 -41.31
N ALA A 30 33.14 8.83 -40.30
CA ALA A 30 34.44 8.63 -39.66
C ALA A 30 35.48 8.05 -40.65
N VAL A 31 35.10 7.02 -41.42
CA VAL A 31 35.98 6.43 -42.44
C VAL A 31 36.39 7.48 -43.50
N LEU A 32 35.47 8.33 -43.95
CA LEU A 32 35.76 9.41 -44.89
C LEU A 32 36.66 10.49 -44.28
N ALA A 33 36.48 10.82 -43.00
CA ALA A 33 37.32 11.78 -42.28
C ALA A 33 38.77 11.29 -42.16
N PHE A 34 38.98 10.02 -41.78
CA PHE A 34 40.30 9.48 -41.46
C PHE A 34 41.03 8.80 -42.63
N SER A 35 40.34 8.37 -43.69
CA SER A 35 40.97 7.66 -44.81
C SER A 35 41.03 8.49 -46.10
N ARG A 36 42.25 8.73 -46.60
CA ARG A 36 42.47 9.35 -47.93
C ARG A 36 42.04 8.41 -49.07
N GLY A 37 42.24 7.11 -48.90
CA GLY A 37 41.83 6.11 -49.90
C GLY A 37 40.31 5.96 -50.03
N ALA A 38 39.58 6.09 -48.91
CA ALA A 38 38.12 6.12 -48.94
C ALA A 38 37.57 7.35 -49.67
N ARG A 39 38.17 8.53 -49.44
CA ARG A 39 37.83 9.77 -50.16
C ARG A 39 38.06 9.65 -51.67
N GLN A 40 39.17 9.05 -52.09
CA GLN A 40 39.45 8.81 -53.51
C GLN A 40 38.46 7.84 -54.16
N ARG A 41 38.01 6.79 -53.45
CA ARG A 41 36.94 5.90 -53.97
C ARG A 41 35.60 6.61 -54.06
N PHE A 42 35.24 7.40 -53.04
CA PHE A 42 34.02 8.19 -53.04
C PHE A 42 33.97 9.15 -54.24
N ALA A 43 35.10 9.80 -54.55
CA ALA A 43 35.23 10.70 -55.70
C ALA A 43 35.07 10.01 -57.07
N ARG A 44 35.26 8.68 -57.17
CA ARG A 44 35.07 7.92 -58.41
C ARG A 44 33.60 7.57 -58.70
N GLY A 45 32.73 7.61 -57.69
CA GLY A 45 31.30 7.30 -57.80
C GLY A 45 30.45 8.20 -56.90
N PRO A 46 30.54 9.54 -57.03
CA PRO A 46 30.00 10.47 -56.05
C PRO A 46 28.48 10.41 -55.93
N TRP A 47 27.78 10.12 -57.03
CA TRP A 47 26.31 10.03 -57.05
C TRP A 47 25.78 8.82 -56.26
N LEU A 48 26.33 7.63 -56.49
CA LEU A 48 25.87 6.41 -55.82
C LEU A 48 26.12 6.49 -54.30
N HIS A 49 27.33 6.86 -53.90
CA HIS A 49 27.67 6.98 -52.49
C HIS A 49 26.99 8.17 -51.83
N GLY A 50 26.78 9.27 -52.55
CA GLY A 50 26.01 10.43 -52.09
C GLY A 50 24.55 10.10 -51.82
N ILE A 51 23.88 9.37 -52.73
CA ILE A 51 22.49 8.90 -52.54
C ILE A 51 22.41 7.96 -51.33
N LEU A 52 23.34 7.02 -51.18
CA LEU A 52 23.35 6.10 -50.04
C LEU A 52 23.47 6.84 -48.70
N LEU A 53 24.39 7.80 -48.60
CA LEU A 53 24.53 8.62 -47.40
C LEU A 53 23.28 9.46 -47.13
N LEU A 54 22.62 9.97 -48.18
CA LEU A 54 21.39 10.74 -48.06
C LEU A 54 20.23 9.87 -47.54
N VAL A 55 20.11 8.63 -48.02
CA VAL A 55 19.11 7.67 -47.51
C VAL A 55 19.39 7.32 -46.05
N LEU A 56 20.65 7.04 -45.68
CA LEU A 56 21.03 6.78 -44.29
C LEU A 56 20.74 7.99 -43.39
N ALA A 57 20.99 9.21 -43.87
CA ALA A 57 20.66 10.45 -43.16
C ALA A 57 19.14 10.63 -43.00
N ALA A 58 18.35 10.39 -44.05
CA ALA A 58 16.90 10.52 -43.99
C ALA A 58 16.27 9.51 -43.02
N VAL A 59 16.72 8.25 -43.05
CA VAL A 59 16.19 7.21 -42.15
C VAL A 59 16.63 7.46 -40.71
N SER A 60 17.89 7.87 -40.47
CA SER A 60 18.39 8.17 -39.11
C SER A 60 17.84 9.45 -38.49
N ALA A 61 17.36 10.40 -39.32
CA ALA A 61 16.73 11.63 -38.84
C ALA A 61 15.49 11.36 -37.96
N PHE A 62 14.78 10.24 -38.19
CA PHE A 62 13.65 9.84 -37.37
C PHE A 62 14.05 9.52 -35.91
N TYR A 63 15.11 8.74 -35.70
CA TYR A 63 15.62 8.45 -34.36
C TYR A 63 16.11 9.72 -33.68
N LEU A 64 16.86 10.57 -34.41
CA LEU A 64 17.35 11.84 -33.86
C LEU A 64 16.22 12.80 -33.46
N SER A 65 15.14 12.88 -34.25
CA SER A 65 13.98 13.71 -33.92
C SER A 65 13.22 13.16 -32.71
N PHE A 66 13.09 11.84 -32.60
CA PHE A 66 12.50 11.20 -31.43
C PHE A 66 13.33 11.45 -30.15
N GLU A 67 14.64 11.28 -30.21
CA GLU A 67 15.56 11.61 -29.10
C GLU A 67 15.46 13.08 -28.70
N TYR A 68 15.45 13.99 -29.68
CA TYR A 68 15.29 15.42 -29.44
C TYR A 68 13.95 15.74 -28.78
N MET A 69 12.86 15.10 -29.21
CA MET A 69 11.53 15.25 -28.62
C MET A 69 11.51 14.76 -27.17
N ARG A 70 12.05 13.55 -26.91
CA ARG A 70 12.17 13.02 -25.53
C ARG A 70 12.98 13.96 -24.64
N TRP A 71 14.10 14.46 -25.14
CA TRP A 71 14.95 15.39 -24.42
C TRP A 71 14.23 16.71 -24.13
N THR A 72 13.53 17.30 -25.12
CA THR A 72 12.79 18.56 -24.97
C THR A 72 11.66 18.42 -23.96
N ILE A 73 10.88 17.34 -24.06
CA ILE A 73 9.81 17.00 -23.13
C ILE A 73 10.38 16.82 -21.72
N GLY A 74 11.45 16.03 -21.55
CA GLY A 74 12.09 15.82 -20.27
C GLY A 74 12.61 17.11 -19.64
N ARG A 75 13.17 18.01 -20.46
CA ARG A 75 13.66 19.31 -19.99
C ARG A 75 12.52 20.23 -19.55
N GLU A 76 11.39 20.19 -20.25
CA GLU A 76 10.19 20.96 -19.89
C GLU A 76 9.54 20.42 -18.60
N TYR A 77 9.43 19.10 -18.46
CA TYR A 77 8.99 18.49 -17.21
C TYR A 77 9.89 18.86 -16.04
N ALA A 78 11.22 18.78 -16.21
CA ALA A 78 12.17 19.16 -15.15
C ALA A 78 12.04 20.64 -14.74
N ARG A 79 11.75 21.53 -15.70
CA ARG A 79 11.50 22.96 -15.41
C ARG A 79 10.24 23.15 -14.59
N ARG A 80 9.13 22.52 -14.97
CA ARG A 80 7.86 22.58 -14.22
C ARG A 80 7.99 21.95 -12.84
N GLU A 81 8.70 20.83 -12.73
CA GLU A 81 9.01 20.19 -11.45
C GLU A 81 9.78 21.14 -10.53
N ALA A 82 10.76 21.87 -11.07
CA ALA A 82 11.54 22.85 -10.32
C ALA A 82 10.70 24.07 -9.91
N ALA A 83 9.81 24.56 -10.78
CA ALA A 83 8.92 25.68 -10.49
C ALA A 83 7.86 25.35 -9.41
N ARG A 84 7.50 24.07 -9.27
CA ARG A 84 6.61 23.58 -8.20
C ARG A 84 7.30 23.39 -6.85
N ARG A 85 8.64 23.47 -6.78
CA ARG A 85 9.38 23.37 -5.51
C ARG A 85 9.64 24.75 -4.95
N VAL A 86 9.06 25.03 -3.80
CA VAL A 86 9.13 26.36 -3.16
C VAL A 86 9.65 26.21 -1.73
N THR A 87 10.44 27.17 -1.27
CA THR A 87 10.81 27.27 0.15
C THR A 87 10.16 28.53 0.73
N LEU A 88 9.43 28.37 1.83
CA LEU A 88 8.75 29.48 2.49
C LEU A 88 9.78 30.46 3.05
N GLN A 89 9.68 31.73 2.67
CA GLN A 89 10.56 32.80 3.15
C GLN A 89 10.12 33.36 4.50
N GLN A 90 8.83 33.26 4.80
CA GLN A 90 8.21 33.75 6.02
C GLN A 90 7.30 32.68 6.60
N PRO A 91 7.07 32.66 7.92
CA PRO A 91 6.09 31.77 8.53
C PRO A 91 4.71 32.03 7.94
N GLN A 92 3.99 30.95 7.61
CA GLN A 92 2.65 31.02 7.03
C GLN A 92 1.83 29.82 7.48
N THR A 93 0.52 30.02 7.66
CA THR A 93 -0.42 28.92 7.86
C THR A 93 -0.92 28.43 6.51
N LEU A 94 -0.68 27.16 6.18
CA LEU A 94 -1.14 26.50 4.95
C LEU A 94 -1.82 25.19 5.33
N GLY A 95 -2.98 24.90 4.74
CA GLY A 95 -3.74 23.67 5.05
C GLY A 95 -4.04 23.48 6.54
N GLY A 96 -4.18 24.57 7.30
CA GLY A 96 -4.40 24.55 8.76
C GLY A 96 -3.15 24.29 9.61
N VAL A 97 -1.96 24.14 9.00
CA VAL A 97 -0.70 23.92 9.69
C VAL A 97 0.10 25.21 9.73
N SER A 98 0.56 25.63 10.91
CA SER A 98 1.46 26.78 11.06
C SER A 98 2.88 26.39 10.65
N MET A 99 3.27 26.75 9.44
CA MET A 99 4.58 26.40 8.87
C MET A 99 5.61 27.50 9.13
N PRO A 100 6.81 27.18 9.63
CA PRO A 100 7.89 28.15 9.80
C PRO A 100 8.54 28.53 8.46
N ALA A 101 9.29 29.63 8.46
CA ALA A 101 10.21 29.93 7.38
C ALA A 101 11.24 28.80 7.20
N GLY A 102 11.67 28.54 5.96
CA GLY A 102 12.53 27.41 5.61
C GLY A 102 11.77 26.13 5.27
N THR A 103 10.45 26.07 5.47
CA THR A 103 9.63 24.91 5.06
C THR A 103 9.74 24.71 3.55
N ARG A 104 10.08 23.48 3.14
CA ARG A 104 10.19 23.09 1.73
C ARG A 104 8.88 22.46 1.28
N LEU A 105 8.29 23.03 0.24
CA LEU A 105 7.00 22.63 -0.32
C LEU A 105 7.18 22.08 -1.73
N VAL A 106 6.37 21.07 -2.07
CA VAL A 106 6.08 20.68 -3.44
C VAL A 106 4.63 21.03 -3.72
N LEU A 107 4.39 21.79 -4.79
CA LEU A 107 3.06 22.26 -5.17
C LEU A 107 2.45 21.37 -6.25
N GLU A 108 1.12 21.22 -6.24
CA GLU A 108 0.38 20.63 -7.36
C GLU A 108 0.49 21.52 -8.61
N ARG A 109 0.31 22.83 -8.40
CA ARG A 109 0.40 23.89 -9.40
C ARG A 109 1.35 24.99 -8.95
N GLU A 110 2.07 25.54 -9.91
CA GLU A 110 2.98 26.67 -9.70
C GLU A 110 2.25 27.84 -9.02
N GLU A 111 2.93 28.50 -8.07
CA GLU A 111 2.46 29.68 -7.34
C GLU A 111 1.20 29.50 -6.46
N GLN A 112 0.62 28.29 -6.38
CA GLN A 112 -0.56 28.01 -5.56
C GLN A 112 -0.17 27.31 -4.25
N LEU A 113 0.29 28.10 -3.26
CA LEU A 113 0.82 27.58 -2.00
C LEU A 113 -0.15 26.67 -1.23
N GLU A 114 -1.44 26.99 -1.20
CA GLU A 114 -2.45 26.16 -0.51
C GLU A 114 -2.65 24.78 -1.13
N ARG A 115 -2.20 24.60 -2.38
CA ARG A 115 -2.26 23.33 -3.13
C ARG A 115 -0.93 22.59 -3.07
N TYR A 116 -0.22 22.71 -1.96
CA TYR A 116 0.95 21.88 -1.72
C TYR A 116 0.54 20.41 -1.58
N THR A 117 1.29 19.53 -2.24
CA THR A 117 1.19 18.08 -2.11
C THR A 117 2.19 17.53 -1.11
N GLU A 118 3.28 18.24 -0.85
CA GLU A 118 4.32 17.81 0.09
C GLU A 118 4.84 19.01 0.89
N ALA A 119 5.09 18.81 2.18
CA ALA A 119 5.76 19.76 3.05
C ALA A 119 6.82 19.04 3.89
N THR A 120 8.05 19.54 3.86
CA THR A 120 9.18 19.06 4.68
C THR A 120 9.66 20.17 5.59
N PHE A 121 9.85 19.84 6.87
CA PHE A 121 10.27 20.77 7.90
C PHE A 121 11.68 20.41 8.41
N ASP A 122 12.54 21.42 8.57
CA ASP A 122 13.89 21.21 9.12
C ASP A 122 13.86 20.95 10.64
N ALA A 123 12.88 21.54 11.33
CA ALA A 123 12.56 21.26 12.73
C ALA A 123 11.12 20.73 12.82
N PRO A 124 10.81 19.80 13.75
CA PRO A 124 9.46 19.26 13.88
C PRO A 124 8.43 20.35 14.20
N VAL A 125 7.28 20.31 13.52
CA VAL A 125 6.17 21.26 13.68
C VAL A 125 4.93 20.55 14.22
N GLN A 126 4.13 21.24 15.03
CA GLN A 126 2.87 20.69 15.50
C GLN A 126 1.85 20.69 14.35
N ALA A 127 1.40 19.51 13.93
CA ALA A 127 0.39 19.32 12.90
C ALA A 127 -0.46 18.09 13.22
N PHE A 128 -1.78 18.20 13.07
CA PHE A 128 -2.72 17.06 13.21
C PHE A 128 -2.54 16.24 14.51
N GLY A 129 -2.24 16.91 15.62
CA GLY A 129 -2.05 16.27 16.93
C GLY A 129 -0.68 15.60 17.14
N MET A 130 0.28 15.75 16.22
CA MET A 130 1.63 15.21 16.34
C MET A 130 2.72 16.22 15.94
N GLN A 131 3.97 15.94 16.33
CA GLN A 131 5.16 16.65 15.86
C GLN A 131 5.58 16.06 14.51
N ALA A 132 5.26 16.76 13.43
CA ALA A 132 5.51 16.36 12.05
C ALA A 132 6.84 16.91 11.52
N THR A 133 7.55 16.08 10.76
CA THR A 133 8.75 16.43 9.98
C THR A 133 8.47 16.40 8.48
N HIS A 134 7.43 15.66 8.07
CA HIS A 134 7.02 15.50 6.69
C HIS A 134 5.50 15.31 6.60
N ILE A 135 4.86 16.01 5.66
CA ILE A 135 3.43 15.88 5.36
C ILE A 135 3.28 15.68 3.86
N LEU A 136 2.58 14.64 3.46
CA LEU A 136 2.16 14.37 2.10
C LEU A 136 0.63 14.47 2.03
N ARG A 137 0.11 15.15 1.00
CA ARG A 137 -1.31 15.40 0.75
C ARG A 137 -1.69 14.84 -0.59
N TYR A 138 -2.68 13.96 -0.59
CA TYR A 138 -3.33 13.51 -1.80
C TYR A 138 -4.52 14.41 -2.08
N LEU A 139 -4.37 15.30 -3.07
CA LEU A 139 -5.41 16.26 -3.42
C LEU A 139 -6.41 15.65 -4.39
N ARG A 140 -7.69 15.98 -4.19
CA ARG A 140 -8.77 15.73 -5.13
C ARG A 140 -9.31 17.07 -5.61
N THR A 141 -9.39 17.22 -6.93
CA THR A 141 -10.00 18.39 -7.55
C THR A 141 -11.47 18.11 -7.82
N GLY A 142 -12.35 18.97 -7.29
CA GLY A 142 -13.77 18.97 -7.60
C GLY A 142 -14.05 19.72 -8.90
N TYR A 143 -15.07 19.26 -9.64
CA TYR A 143 -15.51 19.88 -10.89
C TYR A 143 -17.03 20.04 -10.88
N ASP A 144 -17.51 21.15 -11.45
CA ASP A 144 -18.92 21.33 -11.73
C ASP A 144 -19.36 20.31 -12.81
N PRO A 145 -20.40 19.50 -12.56
CA PRO A 145 -20.78 18.42 -13.47
C PRO A 145 -21.38 18.91 -14.80
N LYS A 146 -21.75 20.19 -14.91
CA LYS A 146 -22.34 20.79 -16.11
C LYS A 146 -21.34 21.62 -16.90
N THR A 147 -20.56 22.46 -16.23
CA THR A 147 -19.61 23.36 -16.88
C THR A 147 -18.22 22.75 -17.00
N TYR A 148 -17.92 21.69 -16.25
CA TYR A 148 -16.58 21.11 -16.07
C TYR A 148 -15.54 22.10 -15.55
N GLU A 149 -16.01 23.20 -14.97
CA GLU A 149 -15.13 24.15 -14.30
C GLU A 149 -14.71 23.58 -12.95
N GLU A 150 -13.48 23.88 -12.57
CA GLU A 150 -12.94 23.45 -11.28
C GLU A 150 -13.62 24.22 -10.15
N THR A 151 -14.20 23.49 -9.19
CA THR A 151 -14.89 24.09 -8.03
C THR A 151 -13.96 24.27 -6.84
N GLY A 152 -12.92 23.45 -6.73
CA GLY A 152 -11.95 23.52 -5.64
C GLY A 152 -11.03 22.31 -5.63
N SER A 153 -10.04 22.33 -4.74
CA SER A 153 -9.20 21.17 -4.48
C SER A 153 -8.88 21.06 -3.01
N TYR A 154 -9.05 19.84 -2.53
CA TYR A 154 -9.01 19.52 -1.12
C TYR A 154 -8.23 18.22 -0.94
N PRO A 155 -7.51 18.05 0.17
CA PRO A 155 -6.92 16.78 0.51
C PRO A 155 -8.05 15.76 0.76
N HIS A 156 -7.84 14.53 0.33
CA HIS A 156 -8.68 13.39 0.72
C HIS A 156 -7.89 12.38 1.57
N THR A 157 -6.56 12.36 1.46
CA THR A 157 -5.69 11.54 2.32
C THR A 157 -4.47 12.35 2.71
N LEU A 158 -4.00 12.18 3.95
CA LEU A 158 -2.78 12.76 4.47
C LEU A 158 -1.87 11.64 5.00
N ASP A 159 -0.63 11.61 4.53
CA ASP A 159 0.42 10.79 5.13
C ASP A 159 1.38 11.71 5.89
N ILE A 160 1.54 11.47 7.19
CA ILE A 160 2.36 12.30 8.06
C ILE A 160 3.47 11.46 8.66
N ARG A 161 4.69 11.98 8.67
CA ARG A 161 5.81 11.44 9.45
C ARG A 161 6.30 12.48 10.43
N GLY A 162 6.82 12.02 11.55
CA GLY A 162 7.25 12.81 12.69
C GLY A 162 8.55 12.30 13.30
N THR A 163 8.73 12.57 14.59
CA THR A 163 9.92 12.15 15.34
C THR A 163 9.60 11.07 16.35
N GLY A 164 10.22 9.90 16.19
CA GLY A 164 10.18 8.83 17.17
C GLY A 164 8.77 8.34 17.50
N VAL A 165 8.55 8.00 18.77
CA VAL A 165 7.27 7.49 19.26
C VAL A 165 6.42 8.64 19.78
N GLN A 166 5.18 8.73 19.30
CA GLN A 166 4.22 9.74 19.74
C GLN A 166 2.84 9.13 19.95
N ARG A 167 2.01 9.77 20.78
CA ARG A 167 0.63 9.34 20.99
C ARG A 167 -0.29 9.99 19.96
N VAL A 168 -0.95 9.19 19.12
CA VAL A 168 -1.89 9.65 18.09
C VAL A 168 -3.18 8.85 18.22
N ALA A 169 -4.32 9.56 18.29
CA ALA A 169 -5.65 8.93 18.44
C ALA A 169 -5.74 7.89 19.58
N GLY A 170 -5.02 8.11 20.68
CA GLY A 170 -4.98 7.20 21.84
C GLY A 170 -3.88 6.13 21.78
N TRP A 171 -3.30 5.86 20.61
CA TRP A 171 -2.27 4.83 20.38
C TRP A 171 -0.85 5.38 20.47
N LEU A 172 0.10 4.59 20.96
CA LEU A 172 1.53 4.88 20.81
C LEU A 172 2.00 4.42 19.43
N CYS A 173 2.15 5.36 18.51
CA CYS A 173 2.58 5.10 17.14
C CYS A 173 4.09 5.35 16.98
N ASP A 174 4.75 4.55 16.15
CA ASP A 174 6.07 4.89 15.61
C ASP A 174 5.88 5.88 14.46
N THR A 175 5.99 7.17 14.79
CA THR A 175 5.80 8.25 13.82
C THR A 175 6.99 8.46 12.90
N THR A 176 8.08 7.68 13.04
CA THR A 176 9.11 7.65 11.99
C THR A 176 8.59 6.97 10.72
N GLN A 177 7.60 6.09 10.88
CA GLN A 177 6.78 5.54 9.79
C GLN A 177 5.60 6.46 9.47
N LYS A 178 4.90 6.16 8.37
CA LYS A 178 3.72 6.94 7.99
C LYS A 178 2.59 6.76 9.02
N VAL A 179 1.92 7.86 9.34
CA VAL A 179 0.63 7.92 10.01
C VAL A 179 -0.38 8.47 9.00
N GLU A 180 -1.43 7.72 8.74
CA GLU A 180 -2.40 8.02 7.69
C GLU A 180 -3.67 8.63 8.29
N PHE A 181 -4.19 9.65 7.63
CA PHE A 181 -5.45 10.29 7.97
C PHE A 181 -6.32 10.41 6.72
N ASP A 182 -7.59 10.07 6.86
CA ASP A 182 -8.61 10.33 5.86
C ASP A 182 -9.12 11.77 6.05
N VAL A 183 -9.45 12.43 4.95
CA VAL A 183 -9.99 13.79 4.98
C VAL A 183 -11.33 13.85 4.29
N LYS A 184 -12.36 14.08 5.11
CA LYS A 184 -13.76 14.16 4.72
C LYS A 184 -14.21 15.61 4.56
N ASP A 185 -15.42 15.76 4.02
CA ASP A 185 -16.13 17.03 3.90
C ASP A 185 -15.30 18.09 3.17
N GLU A 186 -14.73 17.71 2.02
CA GLU A 186 -13.95 18.60 1.15
C GLU A 186 -12.78 19.31 1.87
N GLY A 187 -12.10 18.60 2.78
CA GLY A 187 -10.95 19.13 3.51
C GLY A 187 -11.27 19.64 4.92
N ALA A 188 -12.54 19.66 5.32
CA ALA A 188 -12.95 20.27 6.59
C ALA A 188 -12.72 19.38 7.82
N ARG A 189 -12.71 18.05 7.63
CA ARG A 189 -12.60 17.09 8.73
C ARG A 189 -11.52 16.06 8.47
N THR A 190 -10.48 16.07 9.30
CA THR A 190 -9.40 15.10 9.28
C THR A 190 -9.64 14.04 10.35
N GLU A 191 -9.65 12.78 9.95
CA GLU A 191 -9.88 11.64 10.83
C GLU A 191 -8.68 10.69 10.76
N PHE A 192 -8.23 10.19 11.92
CA PHE A 192 -7.17 9.20 11.96
C PHE A 192 -7.62 7.93 11.22
N GLU A 193 -6.76 7.42 10.33
CA GLU A 193 -7.02 6.21 9.58
C GLU A 193 -6.11 5.06 10.03
N SER A 194 -4.79 5.25 10.08
CA SER A 194 -3.89 4.17 10.49
C SER A 194 -2.51 4.62 11.01
N CYS A 195 -1.86 3.77 11.79
CA CYS A 195 -0.44 3.90 12.12
C CYS A 195 0.22 2.56 12.44
N THR A 196 1.53 2.50 12.26
CA THR A 196 2.37 1.44 12.84
C THR A 196 2.59 1.71 14.33
N LEU A 197 2.29 0.72 15.17
CA LEU A 197 2.41 0.79 16.61
C LEU A 197 3.86 0.67 17.06
N ALA A 198 4.21 1.51 18.05
CA ALA A 198 5.41 1.33 18.85
C ALA A 198 5.18 0.29 19.97
N ALA A 199 6.24 -0.09 20.68
CA ALA A 199 6.12 -0.92 21.87
C ALA A 199 5.36 -0.19 23.00
N GLY A 200 4.68 -0.95 23.86
CA GLY A 200 4.00 -0.44 25.05
C GLY A 200 2.50 -0.19 24.88
N ASN A 201 1.90 -0.59 23.76
CA ASN A 201 0.45 -0.62 23.61
C ASN A 201 -0.13 -1.90 24.25
N ARG A 202 -1.28 -1.78 24.92
CA ARG A 202 -1.97 -2.89 25.57
C ARG A 202 -3.47 -2.79 25.34
N VAL A 203 -4.11 -3.94 25.13
CA VAL A 203 -5.56 -4.11 24.96
C VAL A 203 -6.02 -5.21 25.92
N GLY A 204 -6.69 -4.83 27.01
CA GLY A 204 -6.98 -5.76 28.10
C GLY A 204 -5.69 -6.38 28.65
N GLU A 205 -5.57 -7.70 28.59
CA GLU A 205 -4.37 -8.46 28.99
C GLU A 205 -3.38 -8.69 27.84
N VAL A 206 -3.69 -8.23 26.62
CA VAL A 206 -2.86 -8.46 25.43
C VAL A 206 -1.89 -7.30 25.24
N GLU A 207 -0.59 -7.58 25.35
CA GLU A 207 0.45 -6.63 24.96
C GLU A 207 0.68 -6.70 23.45
N LEU A 208 0.51 -5.58 22.77
CA LEU A 208 0.69 -5.52 21.32
C LEU A 208 2.18 -5.32 20.99
N PRO A 209 2.75 -6.12 20.06
CA PRO A 209 4.13 -5.97 19.66
C PRO A 209 4.34 -4.69 18.85
N ALA A 210 5.56 -4.14 18.91
CA ALA A 210 5.96 -3.08 17.99
C ALA A 210 5.90 -3.59 16.54
N GLY A 211 5.52 -2.72 15.60
CA GLY A 211 5.35 -3.08 14.19
C GLY A 211 3.95 -3.60 13.84
N ALA A 212 3.09 -3.90 14.83
CA ALA A 212 1.67 -4.10 14.58
C ALA A 212 1.04 -2.84 13.96
N GLU A 213 0.03 -2.99 13.12
CA GLU A 213 -0.65 -1.88 12.47
C GLU A 213 -2.05 -1.72 13.07
N VAL A 214 -2.39 -0.51 13.50
CA VAL A 214 -3.75 -0.17 13.91
C VAL A 214 -4.43 0.63 12.80
N GLN A 215 -5.69 0.29 12.53
CA GLN A 215 -6.53 0.97 11.57
C GLN A 215 -7.85 1.35 12.24
N ALA A 216 -8.28 2.60 12.07
CA ALA A 216 -9.64 3.01 12.39
C ALA A 216 -10.60 2.36 11.40
N ARG A 217 -11.73 1.89 11.93
CA ARG A 217 -12.83 1.33 11.16
C ARG A 217 -14.12 2.01 11.60
N GLU A 218 -15.03 2.12 10.65
CA GLU A 218 -16.42 2.39 10.94
C GLU A 218 -17.13 1.05 11.05
N GLY A 219 -17.86 0.85 12.14
CA GLY A 219 -18.63 -0.37 12.36
C GLY A 219 -19.59 -0.65 11.22
N GLN A 220 -19.80 -1.93 10.90
CA GLN A 220 -20.74 -2.31 9.86
C GLN A 220 -22.18 -2.10 10.36
N THR A 221 -22.98 -1.41 9.55
CA THR A 221 -24.43 -1.32 9.76
C THR A 221 -25.13 -2.43 8.97
N PHE A 222 -25.87 -3.27 9.67
CA PHE A 222 -26.62 -4.39 9.09
C PHE A 222 -28.03 -3.97 8.70
N THR A 223 -28.68 -4.75 7.83
CA THR A 223 -30.02 -4.45 7.29
C THR A 223 -31.12 -4.39 8.34
N ASN A 224 -30.90 -4.98 9.52
CA ASN A 224 -31.81 -4.91 10.66
C ASN A 224 -31.53 -3.73 11.60
N GLY A 225 -30.65 -2.80 11.22
CA GLY A 225 -30.29 -1.62 12.00
C GLY A 225 -29.26 -1.86 13.10
N HIS A 226 -28.76 -3.10 13.27
CA HIS A 226 -27.64 -3.35 14.17
C HIS A 226 -26.36 -2.68 13.64
N VAL A 227 -25.63 -2.01 14.52
CA VAL A 227 -24.33 -1.42 14.22
C VAL A 227 -23.30 -2.12 15.10
N GLU A 228 -22.34 -2.82 14.48
CA GLU A 228 -21.25 -3.41 15.24
C GLU A 228 -20.41 -2.29 15.89
N PRO A 229 -20.03 -2.41 17.18
CA PRO A 229 -19.27 -1.38 17.89
C PRO A 229 -17.78 -1.34 17.49
N LEU A 230 -17.43 -1.88 16.32
CA LEU A 230 -16.05 -1.92 15.82
C LEU A 230 -15.53 -0.50 15.58
N ARG A 231 -14.45 -0.15 16.28
CA ARG A 231 -13.73 1.10 16.05
C ARG A 231 -12.31 0.87 15.55
N TRP A 232 -11.63 -0.16 16.05
CA TRP A 232 -10.24 -0.42 15.70
C TRP A 232 -10.05 -1.84 15.19
N TYR A 233 -9.25 -1.95 14.14
CA TYR A 233 -8.70 -3.20 13.66
C TYR A 233 -7.19 -3.18 13.86
N VAL A 234 -6.65 -4.15 14.59
CA VAL A 234 -5.20 -4.28 14.82
C VAL A 234 -4.70 -5.51 14.08
N SER A 235 -3.88 -5.30 13.06
CA SER A 235 -3.17 -6.36 12.35
C SER A 235 -1.80 -6.58 12.99
N VAL A 236 -1.53 -7.81 13.42
CA VAL A 236 -0.23 -8.17 13.98
C VAL A 236 0.51 -9.02 12.95
N ASP A 237 1.51 -8.47 12.28
CA ASP A 237 2.40 -9.25 11.40
C ASP A 237 3.76 -9.47 12.06
N SER A 238 3.75 -10.27 13.13
CA SER A 238 4.95 -10.61 13.91
C SER A 238 5.38 -12.06 13.65
N PRO A 239 6.70 -12.36 13.64
CA PRO A 239 7.20 -13.72 13.64
C PRO A 239 6.95 -14.44 14.98
N GLU A 240 6.66 -13.71 16.05
CA GLU A 240 6.30 -14.25 17.36
C GLU A 240 4.79 -14.38 17.51
N PRO A 241 4.28 -15.45 18.13
CA PRO A 241 2.86 -15.61 18.33
C PRO A 241 2.34 -14.69 19.44
N LEU A 242 1.10 -14.24 19.28
CA LEU A 242 0.40 -13.42 20.25
C LEU A 242 -0.58 -14.27 21.06
N ALA A 243 -0.49 -14.20 22.38
CA ALA A 243 -1.45 -14.83 23.26
C ALA A 243 -2.74 -13.99 23.34
N VAL A 244 -3.87 -14.58 22.93
CA VAL A 244 -5.19 -13.95 23.04
C VAL A 244 -6.13 -14.92 23.75
N SER A 245 -6.64 -14.52 24.91
CA SER A 245 -7.47 -15.40 25.77
C SER A 245 -6.84 -16.78 26.04
N GLY A 246 -5.52 -16.83 26.22
CA GLY A 246 -4.77 -18.07 26.46
C GLY A 246 -4.45 -18.90 25.20
N ILE A 247 -4.90 -18.47 24.02
CA ILE A 247 -4.62 -19.14 22.75
C ILE A 247 -3.45 -18.42 22.05
N LEU A 248 -2.41 -19.18 21.68
CA LEU A 248 -1.26 -18.64 20.94
C LEU A 248 -1.59 -18.56 19.44
N LEU A 249 -1.78 -17.33 18.96
CA LEU A 249 -2.16 -17.04 17.57
C LEU A 249 -0.97 -16.48 16.78
N GLY A 250 -0.75 -17.05 15.61
CA GLY A 250 0.10 -16.51 14.56
C GLY A 250 -0.67 -15.47 13.76
N ARG A 251 -0.04 -14.29 13.63
CA ARG A 251 -0.50 -13.14 12.85
C ARG A 251 -1.99 -12.78 12.99
N PRO A 252 -2.50 -12.57 14.21
CA PRO A 252 -3.92 -12.31 14.40
C PRO A 252 -4.33 -10.90 13.94
N GLY A 253 -5.56 -10.80 13.46
CA GLY A 253 -6.31 -9.56 13.31
C GLY A 253 -7.30 -9.38 14.46
N LEU A 254 -7.13 -8.34 15.28
CA LEU A 254 -7.96 -8.06 16.45
C LEU A 254 -9.01 -7.00 16.15
N ARG A 255 -10.23 -7.19 16.64
CA ARG A 255 -11.34 -6.22 16.58
C ARG A 255 -11.56 -5.60 17.93
N LEU A 256 -11.56 -4.26 18.00
CA LEU A 256 -11.73 -3.52 19.25
C LEU A 256 -12.83 -2.46 19.13
N ASP A 257 -13.48 -2.16 20.25
CA ASP A 257 -14.40 -1.02 20.37
C ASP A 257 -13.67 0.29 20.66
N ASP A 258 -14.43 1.38 20.78
CA ASP A 258 -13.89 2.73 21.01
C ASP A 258 -13.13 2.83 22.35
N GLU A 259 -13.55 2.06 23.36
CA GLU A 259 -12.89 1.95 24.66
C GLU A 259 -11.68 1.02 24.70
N LEU A 260 -11.19 0.57 23.53
CA LEU A 260 -10.06 -0.36 23.38
C LEU A 260 -10.29 -1.73 24.03
N ARG A 261 -11.54 -2.18 24.12
CA ARG A 261 -11.89 -3.52 24.58
C ARG A 261 -11.88 -4.48 23.40
N LEU A 262 -11.36 -5.67 23.64
CA LEU A 262 -11.32 -6.73 22.64
C LEU A 262 -12.74 -7.26 22.37
N LEU A 263 -13.25 -7.00 21.16
CA LEU A 263 -14.50 -7.56 20.65
C LEU A 263 -14.31 -8.99 20.15
N GLY A 264 -13.10 -9.32 19.67
CA GLY A 264 -12.71 -10.66 19.27
C GLY A 264 -11.59 -10.66 18.25
N VAL A 265 -11.31 -11.84 17.72
CA VAL A 265 -10.32 -12.07 16.66
C VAL A 265 -11.06 -12.18 15.34
N ALA A 266 -10.73 -11.34 14.37
CA ALA A 266 -11.26 -11.43 13.01
C ALA A 266 -10.59 -12.57 12.21
N SER A 267 -9.30 -12.79 12.43
CA SER A 267 -8.52 -13.80 11.75
C SER A 267 -7.27 -14.15 12.55
N GLY A 268 -6.73 -15.35 12.32
CA GLY A 268 -5.50 -15.83 12.91
C GLY A 268 -5.33 -17.31 12.63
N ALA A 269 -4.15 -17.84 12.93
CA ALA A 269 -3.90 -19.27 12.90
C ALA A 269 -3.26 -19.73 14.21
N LEU A 270 -3.51 -20.96 14.64
CA LEU A 270 -2.82 -21.51 15.81
C LEU A 270 -1.31 -21.57 15.55
N ALA A 271 -0.51 -20.98 16.43
CA ALA A 271 0.95 -21.08 16.34
C ALA A 271 1.47 -22.45 16.83
N CYS A 272 0.74 -23.06 17.76
CA CYS A 272 1.05 -24.35 18.37
C CYS A 272 -0.17 -25.29 18.25
N PRO A 273 0.03 -26.61 18.25
CA PRO A 273 -1.09 -27.53 18.43
C PRO A 273 -1.86 -27.22 19.72
N LEU A 274 -3.18 -27.28 19.68
CA LEU A 274 -4.05 -26.94 20.80
C LEU A 274 -4.99 -28.10 21.11
N GLN A 275 -5.04 -28.51 22.37
CA GLN A 275 -6.12 -29.34 22.89
C GLN A 275 -7.15 -28.40 23.53
N LEU A 276 -8.40 -28.43 23.04
CA LEU A 276 -9.50 -27.62 23.58
C LEU A 276 -10.76 -28.48 23.67
N GLY A 277 -11.15 -28.82 24.90
CA GLY A 277 -12.19 -29.82 25.13
C GLY A 277 -11.84 -31.15 24.44
N PRO A 278 -12.79 -31.77 23.72
CA PRO A 278 -12.58 -33.08 23.09
C PRO A 278 -11.75 -33.01 21.80
N TYR A 279 -11.38 -31.82 21.30
CA TYR A 279 -10.67 -31.68 20.03
C TYR A 279 -9.19 -31.36 20.22
N ARG A 280 -8.37 -31.96 19.37
CA ARG A 280 -6.96 -31.65 19.16
C ARG A 280 -6.77 -31.03 17.79
N TYR A 281 -6.36 -29.76 17.79
CA TYR A 281 -6.10 -28.98 16.59
C TYR A 281 -4.60 -28.95 16.27
N PRO A 282 -4.20 -29.18 15.02
CA PRO A 282 -2.81 -28.96 14.61
C PRO A 282 -2.46 -27.47 14.58
N ALA A 283 -1.16 -27.16 14.65
CA ALA A 283 -0.69 -25.80 14.36
C ALA A 283 -1.07 -25.42 12.92
N GLY A 284 -1.37 -24.14 12.69
CA GLY A 284 -1.87 -23.62 11.41
C GLY A 284 -3.39 -23.65 11.27
N THR A 285 -4.13 -24.34 12.14
CA THR A 285 -5.61 -24.28 12.17
C THR A 285 -6.07 -22.83 12.24
N ARG A 286 -6.98 -22.41 11.35
CA ARG A 286 -7.51 -21.04 11.37
C ARG A 286 -8.40 -20.85 12.58
N VAL A 287 -8.32 -19.66 13.17
CA VAL A 287 -9.07 -19.27 14.35
C VAL A 287 -9.69 -17.89 14.13
N GLN A 288 -10.97 -17.77 14.42
CA GLN A 288 -11.67 -16.49 14.51
C GLN A 288 -12.72 -16.54 15.62
N SER A 289 -13.06 -15.39 16.20
CA SER A 289 -14.23 -15.28 17.06
C SER A 289 -15.49 -15.17 16.21
N THR A 290 -16.63 -15.60 16.77
CA THR A 290 -17.91 -15.40 16.09
C THR A 290 -18.17 -13.91 15.81
N GLY A 291 -18.61 -13.59 14.58
CA GLY A 291 -19.07 -12.26 14.19
C GLY A 291 -20.57 -12.09 14.37
N TYR A 292 -21.08 -10.87 14.20
CA TYR A 292 -22.52 -10.65 14.07
C TYR A 292 -23.10 -11.42 12.86
N PRO A 293 -24.30 -12.03 12.95
CA PRO A 293 -25.20 -12.11 14.10
C PRO A 293 -24.91 -13.28 15.05
N LEU A 294 -23.96 -14.15 14.72
CA LEU A 294 -23.73 -15.40 15.42
C LEU A 294 -23.26 -15.18 16.87
N ASN A 295 -22.48 -14.12 17.11
CA ASN A 295 -22.01 -13.72 18.44
C ASN A 295 -23.15 -13.32 19.40
N GLU A 296 -24.31 -12.85 18.92
CA GLU A 296 -25.46 -12.57 19.81
C GLU A 296 -26.04 -13.85 20.40
N ARG A 297 -26.01 -14.94 19.63
CA ARG A 297 -26.52 -16.24 20.06
C ARG A 297 -25.48 -17.03 20.85
N LEU A 298 -24.22 -16.89 20.47
CA LEU A 298 -23.08 -17.64 21.00
C LEU A 298 -21.96 -16.68 21.44
N PRO A 299 -22.18 -15.86 22.47
CA PRO A 299 -21.22 -14.86 22.90
C PRO A 299 -19.91 -15.52 23.35
N GLY A 300 -18.79 -14.98 22.87
CA GLY A 300 -17.44 -15.46 23.22
C GLY A 300 -17.06 -16.81 22.61
N ALA A 301 -17.84 -17.32 21.66
CA ALA A 301 -17.49 -18.53 20.93
C ALA A 301 -16.37 -18.27 19.90
N TRP A 302 -15.50 -19.26 19.79
CA TRP A 302 -14.41 -19.36 18.84
C TRP A 302 -14.77 -20.35 17.74
N ILE A 303 -14.28 -20.10 16.54
CA ILE A 303 -14.43 -20.97 15.37
C ILE A 303 -13.04 -21.49 15.02
N PHE A 304 -12.88 -22.81 15.03
CA PHE A 304 -11.66 -23.51 14.64
C PHE A 304 -11.88 -24.25 13.32
N SER A 305 -11.06 -23.92 12.32
CA SER A 305 -11.22 -24.43 10.96
C SER A 305 -9.89 -24.95 10.43
N PRO A 306 -9.71 -26.28 10.38
CA PRO A 306 -8.58 -26.88 9.66
C PRO A 306 -8.59 -26.44 8.18
N ASP A 307 -7.41 -26.23 7.63
CA ASP A 307 -7.20 -25.72 6.26
C ASP A 307 -6.19 -26.58 5.51
N HIS A 308 -6.14 -26.49 4.18
CA HIS A 308 -5.10 -27.11 3.34
C HIS A 308 -4.81 -28.60 3.64
N GLY A 309 -5.85 -29.42 3.82
CA GLY A 309 -5.72 -30.86 4.07
C GLY A 309 -5.37 -31.23 5.53
N MET A 310 -5.32 -30.26 6.44
CA MET A 310 -5.24 -30.52 7.87
C MET A 310 -6.53 -31.17 8.41
N VAL A 311 -6.37 -31.96 9.47
CA VAL A 311 -7.45 -32.63 10.18
C VAL A 311 -7.28 -32.35 11.67
N ALA A 312 -8.37 -31.95 12.33
CA ALA A 312 -8.42 -31.95 13.78
C ALA A 312 -9.04 -33.27 14.26
N THR A 313 -8.49 -33.85 15.32
CA THR A 313 -8.96 -35.14 15.84
C THR A 313 -9.76 -34.94 17.12
N ARG A 314 -10.88 -35.63 17.21
CA ARG A 314 -11.71 -35.69 18.42
C ARG A 314 -11.28 -36.89 19.27
N GLU A 315 -11.49 -36.82 20.58
CA GLU A 315 -11.10 -37.87 21.53
C GLU A 315 -11.74 -39.24 21.25
N ASP A 316 -12.94 -39.26 20.65
CA ASP A 316 -13.65 -40.49 20.24
C ASP A 316 -13.14 -41.06 18.89
N GLY A 317 -12.13 -40.43 18.29
CA GLY A 317 -11.53 -40.82 17.01
C GLY A 317 -12.22 -40.21 15.79
N GLU A 318 -13.25 -39.38 15.97
CA GLU A 318 -13.86 -38.66 14.86
C GLU A 318 -12.91 -37.58 14.32
N GLU A 319 -12.84 -37.46 12.99
CA GLU A 319 -11.99 -36.49 12.32
C GLU A 319 -12.81 -35.29 11.84
N LEU A 320 -12.30 -34.09 12.09
CA LEU A 320 -12.81 -32.85 11.51
C LEU A 320 -11.90 -32.46 10.33
N PRO A 321 -12.35 -32.69 9.08
CA PRO A 321 -11.55 -32.40 7.89
C PRO A 321 -11.57 -30.91 7.53
N ALA A 322 -10.68 -30.53 6.62
CA ALA A 322 -10.72 -29.22 5.96
C ALA A 322 -12.09 -28.96 5.29
N GLY A 323 -12.59 -27.72 5.41
CA GLY A 323 -13.93 -27.33 4.95
C GLY A 323 -15.01 -27.42 6.03
N MET A 324 -14.71 -28.03 7.17
CA MET A 324 -15.55 -28.05 8.36
C MET A 324 -14.95 -27.19 9.47
N SER A 325 -15.82 -26.66 10.31
CA SER A 325 -15.48 -25.81 11.45
C SER A 325 -16.16 -26.32 12.71
N VAL A 326 -15.48 -26.21 13.85
CA VAL A 326 -16.08 -26.43 15.17
C VAL A 326 -16.17 -25.09 15.87
N MET A 327 -17.35 -24.81 16.42
CA MET A 327 -17.61 -23.69 17.30
C MET A 327 -17.45 -24.15 18.74
N GLN A 328 -16.53 -23.55 19.48
CA GLN A 328 -16.31 -23.88 20.89
C GLN A 328 -16.24 -22.63 21.76
N ARG A 329 -16.58 -22.80 23.04
CA ARG A 329 -16.22 -21.82 24.07
C ARG A 329 -14.76 -21.98 24.46
N GLY A 330 -14.22 -20.95 25.12
CA GLY A 330 -12.85 -20.97 25.64
C GLY A 330 -12.57 -22.02 26.72
N ASP A 331 -13.61 -22.61 27.32
CA ASP A 331 -13.51 -23.73 28.27
C ASP A 331 -13.50 -25.11 27.58
N GLY A 332 -13.70 -25.15 26.26
CA GLY A 332 -13.72 -26.38 25.47
C GLY A 332 -15.11 -26.97 25.19
N GLU A 333 -16.20 -26.37 25.69
CA GLU A 333 -17.55 -26.77 25.33
C GLU A 333 -17.75 -26.66 23.80
N VAL A 334 -18.16 -27.76 23.17
CA VAL A 334 -18.50 -27.79 21.75
C VAL A 334 -19.94 -27.34 21.56
N LEU A 335 -20.13 -26.25 20.83
CA LEU A 335 -21.44 -25.65 20.58
C LEU A 335 -22.06 -26.17 19.28
N ALA A 336 -21.26 -26.31 18.23
CA ALA A 336 -21.69 -26.81 16.93
C ALA A 336 -20.50 -27.25 16.06
N THR A 337 -20.77 -28.15 15.12
CA THR A 337 -19.86 -28.49 14.02
C THR A 337 -20.59 -28.20 12.71
N LEU A 338 -20.04 -27.32 11.87
CA LEU A 338 -20.71 -26.77 10.69
C LEU A 338 -19.75 -26.66 9.51
N PRO A 339 -20.24 -26.65 8.26
CA PRO A 339 -19.44 -26.27 7.11
C PRO A 339 -18.86 -24.86 7.26
N ASN A 340 -17.65 -24.62 6.73
CA ASN A 340 -16.96 -23.31 6.82
C ASN A 340 -17.84 -22.14 6.36
N ALA A 341 -18.59 -22.30 5.27
CA ALA A 341 -19.47 -21.25 4.74
C ALA A 341 -20.57 -20.87 5.74
N GLU A 342 -21.17 -21.85 6.44
CA GLU A 342 -22.19 -21.60 7.45
C GLU A 342 -21.59 -21.01 8.73
N ALA A 343 -20.33 -21.34 9.02
CA ALA A 343 -19.56 -20.75 10.13
C ALA A 343 -19.05 -19.33 9.82
N GLY A 344 -19.31 -18.78 8.62
CA GLY A 344 -18.81 -17.47 8.22
C GLY A 344 -17.29 -17.45 7.97
N VAL A 345 -16.70 -18.59 7.63
CA VAL A 345 -15.29 -18.75 7.31
C VAL A 345 -15.12 -18.66 5.80
N MET A 346 -14.51 -17.55 5.35
CA MET A 346 -14.23 -17.31 3.93
C MET A 346 -12.85 -17.86 3.57
N LEU A 347 -12.80 -18.79 2.61
CA LEU A 347 -11.56 -19.29 2.03
C LEU A 347 -11.21 -18.44 0.80
N PHE A 348 -10.10 -17.72 0.88
CA PHE A 348 -9.53 -17.02 -0.26
C PHE A 348 -8.48 -17.90 -0.93
N ALA A 349 -8.42 -17.88 -2.25
CA ALA A 349 -7.36 -18.55 -2.99
C ALA A 349 -6.02 -17.89 -2.64
N THR A 350 -5.08 -18.69 -2.14
CA THR A 350 -3.69 -18.25 -1.95
C THR A 350 -3.01 -18.23 -3.32
N ILE A 351 -2.55 -17.05 -3.74
CA ILE A 351 -1.86 -16.87 -5.01
C ILE A 351 -0.36 -16.84 -4.73
N GLU A 352 0.38 -17.77 -5.33
CA GLU A 352 1.84 -17.69 -5.38
C GLU A 352 2.23 -16.66 -6.43
N VAL A 353 2.93 -15.60 -6.01
CA VAL A 353 3.48 -14.59 -6.90
C VAL A 353 4.97 -14.91 -7.08
N GLU A 354 5.38 -15.15 -8.33
CA GLU A 354 6.80 -15.33 -8.72
C GLU A 354 7.53 -16.48 -8.00
N GLY A 355 6.82 -17.54 -7.60
CA GLY A 355 7.42 -18.70 -6.94
C GLY A 355 7.85 -18.45 -5.49
N ALA A 356 7.46 -17.31 -4.91
CA ALA A 356 7.53 -17.12 -3.47
C ALA A 356 6.51 -18.06 -2.81
N PRO A 357 6.93 -18.95 -1.88
CA PRO A 357 5.99 -19.79 -1.17
C PRO A 357 5.02 -18.90 -0.38
N PRO A 358 3.78 -19.38 -0.13
CA PRO A 358 2.85 -18.69 0.75
C PRO A 358 3.52 -18.38 2.10
N GLN A 359 3.17 -17.24 2.70
CA GLN A 359 3.78 -16.79 3.96
C GLN A 359 3.76 -17.93 4.99
N ALA A 360 4.96 -18.29 5.48
CA ALA A 360 5.11 -19.40 6.41
C ALA A 360 4.36 -19.13 7.72
N SER A 361 3.75 -20.18 8.26
CA SER A 361 3.08 -20.13 9.56
C SER A 361 4.05 -19.73 10.66
N VAL A 362 3.56 -18.91 11.60
CA VAL A 362 4.30 -18.56 12.82
C VAL A 362 4.53 -19.84 13.60
N ARG A 363 5.80 -20.09 13.96
CA ARG A 363 6.18 -21.30 14.68
C ARG A 363 5.93 -21.15 16.17
N CYS A 364 5.61 -22.26 16.81
CA CYS A 364 5.50 -22.33 18.26
C CYS A 364 6.85 -21.94 18.92
N PRO A 365 6.84 -21.14 20.00
CA PRO A 365 8.05 -20.87 20.77
C PRO A 365 8.54 -22.17 21.41
N SER A 366 9.85 -22.40 21.37
CA SER A 366 10.51 -23.61 21.92
C SER A 366 10.56 -23.63 23.44
#